data_AF-A0A3S1UYS1-F1
#
_entry.id   AF-A0A3S1UYS1-F1
#
_cell.length_a   1.000
_cell.length_b   1.000
_cell.length_c   1.000
_cell.angle_alpha   90.00
_cell.angle_beta   90.00
_cell.angle_gamma   90.00
#
_symmetry.space_group_name_H-M   'P 1'
#
loop_
_entity.id
_entity.type
_entity.pdbx_description
1 polymer ?
#
loop_
_entity_poly.entity_id
_entity_poly.type
_entity_poly.pdbx_seq_one_letter_code
_entity_poly.pdbx_strand_id
1 'polypeptide(L)'
;MEPREGTSVAAPGTSHASIRFYTRLGLGAVLLLAGGVGGWASVTEIAGAVIAPGTLVVDSHVKNVQHSTGGIVAEIDARDGDLVKVGDLLLRLDRTVPAANLAVVSKALDQLTARKARLDAERRGADSITFPADLLARSADPDVAEAISGEKQHFETRRTSRAGQK
;
A
#
# COMPACT_ATOMS: atom_id res chain seq x y z
N MET A 1 79.28 97.79 32.23
CA MET A 1 78.74 96.71 33.06
C MET A 1 78.33 95.59 32.09
N GLU A 2 79.08 94.49 32.17
CA GLU A 2 78.88 93.09 31.71
C GLU A 2 77.46 92.62 31.31
N PRO A 3 77.28 91.39 30.74
CA PRO A 3 78.04 90.70 29.70
C PRO A 3 77.14 89.86 28.72
N ARG A 4 77.76 89.39 27.63
CA ARG A 4 77.62 88.10 26.89
C ARG A 4 76.28 87.31 26.91
N GLU A 5 75.85 86.87 25.72
CA GLU A 5 75.41 85.49 25.50
C GLU A 5 75.64 85.03 24.05
N GLY A 6 76.21 83.82 23.92
CA GLY A 6 76.78 83.29 22.69
C GLY A 6 75.73 82.65 21.77
N THR A 7 75.86 82.93 20.48
CA THR A 7 75.18 82.22 19.40
C THR A 7 75.87 80.88 19.15
N SER A 8 75.35 79.80 19.74
CA SER A 8 75.71 78.43 19.35
C SER A 8 74.78 77.96 18.23
N VAL A 9 75.28 78.03 17.00
CA VAL A 9 74.69 77.42 15.80
C VAL A 9 74.71 75.89 15.96
N ALA A 10 73.54 75.26 16.07
CA ALA A 10 73.39 73.81 15.95
C ALA A 10 72.95 73.45 14.52
N ALA A 11 73.75 72.61 13.87
CA ALA A 11 73.62 72.21 12.47
C ALA A 11 72.31 71.45 12.19
N PRO A 12 71.62 71.70 11.06
CA PRO A 12 70.47 70.92 10.65
C PRO A 12 70.97 69.64 9.95
N GLY A 13 70.81 68.47 10.58
CA GLY A 13 71.28 67.26 9.90
C GLY A 13 71.14 65.90 10.58
N THR A 14 70.16 65.63 11.46
CA THR A 14 69.92 64.23 11.93
C THR A 14 68.45 63.84 12.18
N SER A 15 67.50 64.76 12.30
CA SER A 15 66.09 64.44 12.64
C SER A 15 65.31 63.74 11.53
N HIS A 16 65.66 63.96 10.26
CA HIS A 16 64.96 63.32 9.13
C HIS A 16 65.27 61.82 9.02
N ALA A 17 66.42 61.36 9.52
CA ALA A 17 66.83 59.96 9.42
C ALA A 17 66.11 59.06 10.43
N SER A 18 65.91 59.54 11.67
CA SER A 18 65.21 58.79 12.74
C SER A 18 63.71 58.66 12.47
N ILE A 19 63.05 59.72 11.99
CA ILE A 19 61.63 59.67 11.60
C ILE A 19 61.42 58.63 10.49
N ARG A 20 62.26 58.64 9.45
CA ARG A 20 62.19 57.66 8.34
C ARG A 20 62.44 56.23 8.81
N PHE A 21 63.26 56.03 9.85
CA PHE A 21 63.50 54.72 10.46
C PHE A 21 62.25 54.20 11.19
N TYR A 22 61.66 54.99 12.08
CA TYR A 22 60.44 54.58 12.81
C TYR A 22 59.23 54.41 11.90
N THR A 23 59.08 55.23 10.85
CA THR A 23 58.02 55.05 9.84
C THR A 23 58.18 53.74 9.08
N ARG A 24 59.41 53.35 8.69
CA ARG A 24 59.67 52.07 8.02
C ARG A 24 59.44 50.89 8.96
N LEU A 25 59.81 51.02 10.23
CA LEU A 25 59.58 50.00 11.25
C LEU A 25 58.07 49.79 11.48
N GLY A 26 57.30 50.87 11.62
CA GLY A 26 55.84 50.82 11.75
C GLY A 26 55.16 50.23 10.51
N LEU A 27 55.57 50.65 9.32
CA LEU A 27 55.05 50.10 8.06
C LEU A 27 55.36 48.60 7.94
N GLY A 28 56.57 48.18 8.33
CA GLY A 28 56.96 46.77 8.37
C GLY A 28 56.10 45.95 9.33
N ALA A 29 55.82 46.47 10.53
CA ALA A 29 54.95 45.81 11.50
C ALA A 29 53.51 45.66 10.99
N VAL A 30 52.97 46.69 10.33
CA VAL A 30 51.63 46.64 9.73
C VAL A 30 51.57 45.61 8.60
N LEU A 31 52.57 45.59 7.72
CA LEU A 31 52.63 44.62 6.62
C LEU A 31 52.76 43.18 7.13
N LEU A 32 53.54 42.97 8.20
CA LEU A 32 53.69 41.66 8.82
C LEU A 32 52.37 41.18 9.44
N LEU A 33 51.66 42.05 10.15
CA LEU A 33 50.40 41.69 10.80
C LEU A 33 49.30 41.40 9.76
N ALA A 34 49.17 42.29 8.76
CA ALA A 34 48.21 42.11 7.67
C ALA A 34 48.51 40.84 6.85
N GLY A 35 49.78 40.60 6.52
CA GLY A 35 50.21 39.40 5.80
C GLY A 35 50.01 38.12 6.62
N GLY A 36 50.30 38.14 7.92
CA GLY A 36 50.12 37.00 8.80
C GLY A 36 48.65 36.61 8.98
N VAL A 37 47.79 37.59 9.31
CA VAL A 37 46.36 37.34 9.51
C VAL A 37 45.67 37.01 8.19
N GLY A 38 45.97 37.74 7.12
CA GLY A 38 45.38 37.50 5.79
C GLY A 38 45.80 36.15 5.20
N GLY A 39 47.09 35.79 5.34
CA GLY A 39 47.61 34.50 4.91
C GLY A 39 46.99 33.35 5.69
N TRP A 40 46.89 33.47 7.01
CA TRP A 40 46.25 32.46 7.86
C TRP A 40 44.75 32.31 7.56
N ALA A 41 44.02 33.42 7.41
CA ALA A 41 42.59 33.41 7.07
C ALA A 41 42.31 32.82 5.68
N SER A 42 43.22 32.99 4.71
CA SER A 42 43.07 32.43 3.36
C SER A 42 43.24 30.91 3.30
N VAL A 43 44.00 30.33 4.23
CA VAL A 43 44.26 28.87 4.28
C VAL A 43 43.31 28.16 5.24
N THR A 44 42.69 28.90 6.17
CA THR A 44 41.84 28.29 7.19
C THR A 44 40.44 27.99 6.65
N GLU A 45 40.11 26.71 6.56
CA GLU A 45 38.76 26.23 6.23
C GLU A 45 37.94 26.05 7.51
N ILE A 46 36.87 26.84 7.68
CA ILE A 46 35.98 26.72 8.84
C ILE A 46 34.94 25.64 8.53
N ALA A 47 35.15 24.44 9.07
CA ALA A 47 34.18 23.35 8.96
C ALA A 47 32.93 23.64 9.81
N GLY A 48 31.83 24.03 9.15
CA GLY A 48 30.52 24.13 9.76
C GLY A 48 29.70 22.88 9.50
N ALA A 49 29.38 22.11 10.55
CA ALA A 49 28.41 21.02 10.45
C ALA A 49 27.01 21.55 10.84
N VAL A 50 26.10 21.62 9.88
CA VAL A 50 24.68 21.90 10.16
C VAL A 50 24.00 20.59 10.53
N ILE A 51 23.65 20.43 11.81
CA ILE A 51 22.86 19.29 12.28
C ILE A 51 21.39 19.66 12.14
N ALA A 52 20.76 19.19 11.07
CA ALA A 52 19.32 19.30 10.88
C ALA A 52 18.64 18.00 11.32
N PRO A 53 17.66 18.04 12.25
CA PRO A 53 16.86 16.86 12.55
C PRO A 53 15.97 16.53 11.35
N GLY A 54 16.29 15.42 10.67
CA GLY A 54 15.45 14.83 9.63
C GLY A 54 14.77 13.58 10.16
N THR A 55 13.46 13.47 9.96
CA THR A 55 12.71 12.23 10.23
C THR A 55 12.34 11.59 8.90
N LEU A 56 12.69 10.32 8.73
CA LEU A 56 12.27 9.51 7.59
C LEU A 56 10.95 8.85 7.96
N VAL A 57 9.84 9.45 7.52
CA VAL A 57 8.51 8.85 7.69
C VAL A 57 8.23 8.03 6.43
N VAL A 58 7.98 6.74 6.61
CA VAL A 58 7.46 5.89 5.54
C VAL A 58 6.01 6.29 5.33
N ASP A 59 5.64 6.66 4.10
CA ASP A 59 4.26 6.97 3.73
C ASP A 59 3.42 5.68 3.73
N SER A 60 3.07 5.22 4.93
CA SER A 60 2.33 3.98 5.15
C SER A 60 0.83 4.24 4.98
N HIS A 61 0.33 3.91 3.80
CA HIS A 61 -1.11 3.86 3.54
C HIS A 61 -1.68 2.56 4.09
N VAL A 62 -2.06 2.54 5.37
CA VAL A 62 -2.74 1.39 5.97
C VAL A 62 -4.13 1.27 5.34
N LYS A 63 -4.36 0.20 4.56
CA LYS A 63 -5.67 -0.14 4.01
C LYS A 63 -6.26 -1.28 4.83
N ASN A 64 -7.33 -0.99 5.56
CA ASN A 64 -8.06 -2.02 6.30
C ASN A 64 -8.77 -2.95 5.32
N VAL A 65 -8.33 -4.21 5.24
CA VAL A 65 -8.98 -5.25 4.44
C VAL A 65 -9.99 -5.96 5.34
N GLN A 66 -11.28 -5.77 5.06
CA GLN A 66 -12.39 -6.35 5.81
C GLN A 66 -13.28 -7.14 4.87
N HIS A 67 -13.65 -8.35 5.25
CA HIS A 67 -14.64 -9.12 4.49
C HIS A 67 -16.05 -8.50 4.63
N SER A 68 -16.80 -8.47 3.52
CA SER A 68 -18.06 -7.71 3.41
C SER A 68 -19.23 -8.28 4.21
N THR A 69 -19.21 -9.56 4.60
CA THR A 69 -20.42 -10.28 5.05
C THR A 69 -20.43 -10.69 6.52
N GLY A 70 -19.29 -10.81 7.20
CA GLY A 70 -19.25 -11.59 8.46
C GLY A 70 -18.88 -13.07 8.21
N GLY A 71 -18.27 -13.72 9.20
CA GLY A 71 -17.88 -15.12 9.10
C GLY A 71 -16.88 -15.57 10.17
N ILE A 72 -16.87 -16.87 10.46
CA ILE A 72 -15.87 -17.49 11.34
C ILE A 72 -14.60 -17.71 10.52
N VAL A 73 -13.45 -17.32 11.06
CA VAL A 73 -12.15 -17.54 10.43
C VAL A 73 -11.77 -19.01 10.60
N ALA A 74 -11.52 -19.71 9.50
CA ALA A 74 -11.01 -21.07 9.53
C ALA A 74 -9.49 -21.06 9.60
N GLU A 75 -8.84 -20.30 8.71
CA GLU A 75 -7.39 -20.23 8.59
C GLU A 75 -6.94 -18.81 8.22
N ILE A 76 -5.76 -18.42 8.73
CA ILE A 76 -5.07 -17.18 8.41
C ILE A 76 -3.75 -17.58 7.76
N ASP A 77 -3.58 -17.22 6.49
CA ASP A 77 -2.43 -17.63 5.66
C ASP A 77 -1.31 -16.58 5.66
N ALA A 78 -1.58 -15.36 6.17
CA ALA A 78 -0.62 -14.26 6.23
C ALA A 78 -0.11 -13.99 7.66
N ARG A 79 1.13 -13.50 7.78
CA ARG A 79 1.75 -13.08 9.04
C ARG A 79 2.16 -11.61 9.01
N ASP A 80 2.34 -11.04 10.20
CA ASP A 80 2.81 -9.66 10.34
C ASP A 80 4.18 -9.48 9.66
N GLY A 81 4.25 -8.51 8.74
CA GLY A 81 5.46 -8.21 7.97
C GLY A 81 5.57 -8.94 6.63
N ASP A 82 4.61 -9.79 6.26
CA ASP A 82 4.61 -10.45 4.96
C ASP A 82 4.30 -9.47 3.80
N LEU A 83 5.05 -9.60 2.71
CA LEU A 83 4.83 -8.87 1.46
C LEU A 83 3.73 -9.55 0.65
N VAL A 84 2.55 -8.93 0.57
CA VAL A 84 1.37 -9.47 -0.12
C VAL A 84 1.07 -8.71 -1.42
N LYS A 85 0.55 -9.43 -2.42
CA LYS A 85 0.12 -8.90 -3.71
C LYS A 85 -1.40 -8.99 -3.86
N VAL A 86 -1.93 -8.27 -4.84
CA VAL A 86 -3.36 -8.32 -5.16
C VAL A 86 -3.73 -9.72 -5.63
N GLY A 87 -4.74 -10.30 -5.00
CA GLY A 87 -5.23 -11.65 -5.30
C GLY A 87 -4.67 -12.74 -4.39
N ASP A 88 -3.71 -12.42 -3.52
CA ASP A 88 -3.19 -13.39 -2.56
C ASP A 88 -4.26 -13.78 -1.54
N LEU A 89 -4.34 -15.07 -1.22
CA LEU A 89 -5.21 -15.59 -0.17
C LEU A 89 -4.58 -15.24 1.18
N LEU A 90 -5.21 -14.34 1.92
CA LEU A 90 -4.75 -13.93 3.25
C LEU A 90 -5.48 -14.68 4.37
N LEU A 91 -6.74 -15.01 4.13
CA LEU A 91 -7.65 -15.55 5.12
C LEU A 91 -8.71 -16.42 4.45
N ARG A 92 -8.97 -17.57 5.05
CA ARG A 92 -10.06 -18.47 4.65
C ARG A 92 -11.14 -18.48 5.73
N LEU A 93 -12.37 -18.19 5.33
CA LEU A 93 -13.55 -18.30 6.19
C LEU A 93 -14.07 -19.75 6.22
N ASP A 94 -14.72 -20.11 7.32
CA ASP A 94 -15.40 -21.38 7.49
C ASP A 94 -16.51 -21.54 6.44
N ARG A 95 -16.44 -22.63 5.69
CA ARG A 95 -17.34 -22.93 4.57
C ARG A 95 -18.57 -23.73 4.98
N THR A 96 -18.67 -24.19 6.22
CA THR A 96 -19.70 -25.14 6.67
C THR A 96 -21.12 -24.58 6.48
N VAL A 97 -21.38 -23.38 7.01
CA VAL A 97 -22.71 -22.74 6.89
C VAL A 97 -23.03 -22.33 5.44
N PRO A 98 -22.13 -21.64 4.71
CA PRO A 98 -22.39 -21.31 3.31
C PRO A 98 -22.60 -22.52 2.40
N ALA A 99 -21.82 -23.60 2.61
CA ALA A 99 -21.94 -24.82 1.81
C ALA A 99 -23.27 -25.54 2.09
N ALA A 100 -23.68 -25.65 3.35
CA ALA A 100 -24.97 -26.23 3.70
C ALA A 100 -26.14 -25.45 3.08
N ASN A 101 -26.09 -24.11 3.15
CA ASN A 101 -27.09 -23.25 2.53
C ASN A 101 -27.14 -23.43 1.00
N LEU A 102 -25.98 -23.50 0.35
CA LEU A 102 -25.90 -23.75 -1.08
C LEU A 102 -26.50 -25.11 -1.46
N ALA A 103 -26.22 -26.16 -0.68
CA ALA A 103 -26.78 -27.49 -0.91
C ALA A 103 -28.33 -27.49 -0.81
N VAL A 104 -28.88 -26.83 0.20
CA VAL A 104 -30.35 -26.71 0.36
C VAL A 104 -30.99 -25.96 -0.80
N VAL A 105 -30.42 -24.81 -1.18
CA VAL A 105 -30.99 -23.97 -2.25
C VAL A 105 -30.86 -24.64 -3.62
N SER A 106 -29.73 -25.28 -3.91
CA SER A 106 -29.54 -26.01 -5.17
C SER A 106 -30.50 -27.19 -5.29
N LYS A 107 -30.66 -27.99 -4.24
CA LYS A 107 -31.63 -29.09 -4.21
C LYS A 107 -33.06 -28.59 -4.43
N ALA A 108 -33.47 -27.50 -3.78
CA ALA A 108 -34.79 -26.92 -3.97
C ALA A 108 -34.98 -26.41 -5.42
N LEU A 109 -33.96 -25.80 -6.01
CA LEU A 109 -33.99 -25.35 -7.40
C LEU A 109 -34.19 -26.52 -8.37
N ASP A 110 -33.50 -27.64 -8.15
CA ASP A 110 -33.59 -28.82 -8.99
C ASP A 110 -34.97 -29.47 -8.92
N GLN A 111 -35.52 -29.61 -7.71
CA GLN A 111 -36.90 -30.08 -7.51
C GLN A 111 -37.92 -29.20 -8.22
N LEU A 112 -37.82 -27.87 -8.06
CA LEU A 112 -38.72 -26.92 -8.71
C LEU A 112 -38.59 -26.95 -10.23
N THR A 113 -37.38 -27.13 -10.75
CA THR A 113 -37.11 -27.21 -12.19
C THR A 113 -37.71 -28.49 -12.78
N ALA A 114 -37.51 -29.63 -12.12
CA ALA A 114 -38.12 -30.91 -12.52
C ALA A 114 -39.66 -30.83 -12.49
N ARG A 115 -40.23 -30.26 -11.43
CA ARG A 115 -41.68 -30.06 -11.28
C ARG A 115 -42.23 -29.16 -12.37
N LYS A 116 -41.55 -28.05 -12.68
CA LYS A 116 -41.94 -27.13 -13.76
C LYS A 116 -41.99 -27.88 -15.09
N ALA A 117 -40.98 -28.69 -15.39
CA ALA A 117 -40.94 -29.48 -16.62
C ALA A 117 -42.13 -30.45 -16.71
N ARG A 118 -42.48 -31.14 -15.61
CA ARG A 118 -43.69 -31.99 -15.55
C ARG A 118 -44.96 -31.18 -15.79
N LEU A 119 -45.16 -30.08 -15.07
CA LEU A 119 -46.36 -29.25 -15.19
C LEU A 119 -46.52 -28.68 -16.60
N ASP A 120 -45.41 -28.29 -17.24
CA ASP A 120 -45.41 -27.84 -18.62
C ASP A 120 -45.79 -28.96 -19.60
N ALA A 121 -45.31 -30.19 -19.39
CA ALA A 121 -45.71 -31.36 -20.18
C ALA A 121 -47.19 -31.69 -19.99
N GLU A 122 -47.70 -31.66 -18.75
CA GLU A 122 -49.11 -31.87 -18.45
C GLU A 122 -50.01 -30.81 -19.06
N ARG A 123 -49.60 -29.54 -19.01
CA ARG A 123 -50.34 -28.43 -19.61
C ARG A 123 -50.45 -28.57 -21.12
N ARG A 124 -49.40 -29.08 -21.78
CA ARG A 124 -49.39 -29.32 -23.23
C ARG A 124 -50.05 -30.64 -23.64
N GLY A 125 -50.43 -31.48 -22.67
CA GLY A 125 -50.93 -32.84 -22.96
C GLY A 125 -49.88 -33.71 -23.67
N ALA A 126 -48.59 -33.47 -23.41
CA ALA A 126 -47.51 -34.23 -24.04
C ALA A 126 -47.49 -35.70 -23.56
N ASP A 127 -46.88 -36.59 -24.34
CA ASP A 127 -46.73 -38.00 -23.97
C ASP A 127 -45.54 -38.27 -23.03
N SER A 128 -44.60 -37.33 -22.92
CA SER A 128 -43.42 -37.44 -22.07
C SER A 128 -42.97 -36.08 -21.53
N ILE A 129 -42.20 -36.11 -20.44
CA ILE A 129 -41.60 -34.91 -19.85
C ILE A 129 -40.30 -34.58 -20.59
N THR A 130 -40.17 -33.33 -21.05
CA THR A 130 -38.91 -32.79 -21.55
C THR A 130 -38.24 -31.97 -20.45
N PHE A 131 -37.19 -32.51 -19.83
CA PHE A 131 -36.40 -31.81 -18.82
C PHE A 131 -35.42 -30.82 -19.47
N PRO A 132 -35.11 -29.68 -18.83
CA PRO A 132 -34.09 -28.75 -19.31
C PRO A 132 -32.70 -29.37 -19.41
N ALA A 133 -31.89 -28.93 -20.37
CA ALA A 133 -30.54 -29.44 -20.60
C ALA A 133 -29.64 -29.31 -19.37
N ASP A 134 -29.73 -28.19 -18.64
CA ASP A 134 -28.92 -27.93 -17.44
C ASP A 134 -29.20 -28.92 -16.29
N LEU A 135 -30.43 -29.43 -16.22
CA LEU A 135 -30.82 -30.45 -15.24
C LEU A 135 -30.35 -31.84 -15.70
N LEU A 136 -30.49 -32.14 -16.99
CA LEU A 136 -30.03 -33.40 -17.59
C LEU A 136 -28.50 -33.54 -17.54
N ALA A 137 -27.76 -32.44 -17.72
CA ALA A 137 -26.30 -32.44 -17.60
C ALA A 137 -25.82 -32.89 -16.21
N ARG A 138 -26.65 -32.72 -15.18
CA ARG A 138 -26.38 -33.11 -13.80
C ARG A 138 -27.15 -34.37 -13.37
N SER A 139 -27.71 -35.14 -14.30
CA SER A 139 -28.48 -36.34 -13.96
C SER A 139 -27.68 -37.46 -13.31
N ALA A 140 -26.34 -37.38 -13.31
CA ALA A 140 -25.47 -38.31 -12.60
C ALA A 140 -25.42 -38.05 -11.09
N ASP A 141 -25.85 -36.85 -10.65
CA ASP A 141 -25.98 -36.52 -9.23
C ASP A 141 -27.19 -37.27 -8.63
N PRO A 142 -27.03 -38.03 -7.53
CA PRO A 142 -28.12 -38.75 -6.88
C PRO A 142 -29.33 -37.88 -6.54
N ASP A 143 -29.13 -36.66 -6.04
CA ASP A 143 -30.23 -35.78 -5.64
C ASP A 143 -31.05 -35.33 -6.86
N VAL A 144 -30.37 -35.06 -7.98
CA VAL A 144 -31.00 -34.65 -9.24
C VAL A 144 -31.71 -35.84 -9.89
N ALA A 145 -31.08 -37.02 -9.88
CA ALA A 145 -31.69 -38.25 -10.38
C ALA A 145 -32.96 -38.62 -9.61
N GLU A 146 -32.96 -38.47 -8.29
CA GLU A 146 -34.14 -38.64 -7.44
C GLU A 146 -35.25 -37.66 -7.83
N ALA A 147 -34.94 -36.36 -7.98
CA ALA A 147 -35.92 -35.36 -8.40
C ALA A 147 -36.53 -35.66 -9.78
N ILE A 148 -35.71 -36.06 -10.77
CA ILE A 148 -36.16 -36.40 -12.11
C ILE A 148 -37.06 -37.65 -12.09
N SER A 149 -36.62 -38.71 -11.39
CA SER A 149 -37.33 -39.99 -11.34
C SER A 149 -38.67 -39.85 -10.59
N GLY A 150 -38.70 -39.10 -9.49
CA GLY A 150 -39.93 -38.79 -8.76
C GLY A 150 -40.96 -38.08 -9.63
N GLU A 151 -40.56 -37.04 -10.36
CA GLU A 151 -41.47 -36.31 -11.26
C GLU A 151 -41.92 -37.15 -12.46
N LYS A 152 -41.07 -38.04 -13.00
CA LYS A 152 -41.47 -39.03 -14.02
C LYS A 152 -42.55 -39.98 -13.49
N GLN A 153 -42.38 -40.53 -12.29
CA GLN A 153 -43.36 -41.41 -11.68
C GLN A 153 -44.70 -40.68 -11.46
N HIS A 154 -44.67 -39.46 -10.94
CA HIS A 154 -45.87 -38.64 -10.78
C HIS A 154 -46.60 -38.41 -12.11
N PHE A 155 -45.87 -38.13 -13.18
CA PHE A 155 -46.45 -37.91 -14.50
C PHE A 155 -47.16 -39.15 -15.04
N GLU A 156 -46.50 -40.32 -14.98
CA GLU A 156 -47.08 -41.59 -15.47
C GLU A 156 -48.34 -41.99 -14.69
N THR A 157 -48.32 -41.85 -13.36
CA THR A 157 -49.52 -42.10 -12.54
C THR A 157 -50.67 -41.18 -12.96
N ARG A 158 -50.42 -39.88 -13.17
CA ARG A 158 -51.47 -38.94 -13.57
C ARG A 158 -51.93 -39.11 -15.01
N ARG A 159 -51.08 -39.61 -15.90
CA ARG A 159 -51.43 -39.91 -17.29
C ARG A 159 -52.34 -41.13 -17.37
N THR A 160 -51.98 -42.22 -16.68
CA THR A 160 -52.79 -43.45 -16.65
C THR A 160 -54.16 -43.23 -16.02
N SER A 161 -54.27 -42.46 -14.93
CA SER A 161 -55.58 -42.10 -14.35
C SER A 161 -56.46 -41.28 -15.31
N ARG A 162 -55.88 -40.39 -16.12
CA ARG A 162 -56.62 -39.62 -17.13
C ARG A 162 -57.04 -40.47 -18.32
N ALA A 163 -56.22 -41.43 -18.72
CA ALA A 163 -56.55 -42.36 -19.81
C ALA A 163 -57.65 -43.35 -19.41
N GLY A 164 -57.67 -43.81 -18.16
CA GLY A 164 -58.70 -44.72 -17.64
C GLY A 164 -60.04 -44.08 -17.27
N GLN A 165 -60.15 -42.75 -17.34
CA GLN A 165 -61.39 -41.99 -17.09
C GLN A 165 -62.16 -41.63 -18.38
N LYS A 166 -61.66 -42.01 -19.56
CA LYS A 166 -62.37 -41.90 -20.84
C LYS A 166 -63.00 -43.22 -21.21
#